data_AF-A0A2E4DAX7-F1
#
_entry.id   AF-A0A2E4DAX7-F1
#
_cell.length_a   1.000
_cell.length_b   1.000
_cell.length_c   1.000
_cell.angle_alpha   90.00
_cell.angle_beta   90.00
_cell.angle_gamma   90.00
#
_symmetry.space_group_name_H-M   'P 1'
#
loop_
_entity.id
_entity.type
_entity.pdbx_description
1 polymer ?
#
loop_
_entity_poly.entity_id
_entity_poly.type
_entity_poly.pdbx_seq_one_letter_code
_entity_poly.pdbx_strand_id
1 'polypeptide(L)'
;MFRRVYNRDSGKVAENDNFNIYVYRHPLESGQEKWHVHFVRKSDGSDAKISLWDFSLMRPTSFDRDTIKAFIEWTYINRHFLRRKWVQHVLRPFFKSLGKWRKNES
;
A
#
# COMPACT_ATOMS: atom_id res chain seq x y z
N MET A 1 4.19 -8.45 16.08
CA MET A 1 4.75 -8.81 14.75
C MET A 1 3.63 -8.78 13.72
N PHE A 2 3.86 -8.29 12.49
CA PHE A 2 2.83 -8.26 11.44
C PHE A 2 2.70 -9.63 10.75
N ARG A 3 1.49 -10.18 10.71
CA ARG A 3 1.14 -11.36 9.92
C ARG A 3 0.83 -10.95 8.48
N ARG A 4 1.44 -11.62 7.49
CA ARG A 4 1.15 -11.38 6.07
C ARG A 4 -0.23 -11.92 5.70
N VAL A 5 -0.93 -11.17 4.84
CA VAL A 5 -2.22 -11.54 4.27
C VAL A 5 -2.03 -11.78 2.78
N TYR A 6 -2.48 -12.94 2.31
CA TYR A 6 -2.28 -13.39 0.92
C TYR A 6 -3.53 -13.29 0.05
N ASN A 7 -4.61 -12.72 0.58
CA ASN A 7 -5.84 -12.51 -0.19
C ASN A 7 -5.54 -11.66 -1.46
N ARG A 8 -6.04 -12.11 -2.61
CA ARG A 8 -5.79 -11.49 -3.92
C ARG A 8 -6.76 -10.34 -4.21
N ASP A 9 -7.89 -10.29 -3.52
CA ASP A 9 -8.98 -9.36 -3.86
C ASP A 9 -9.04 -8.16 -2.92
N SER A 10 -8.40 -8.25 -1.76
CA SER A 10 -8.23 -7.12 -0.84
C SER A 10 -6.85 -6.50 -1.02
N GLY A 11 -6.75 -5.17 -1.11
CA GLY A 11 -5.47 -4.45 -1.03
C GLY A 11 -4.72 -4.63 0.30
N LYS A 12 -5.29 -5.33 1.29
CA LYS A 12 -4.67 -5.66 2.57
C LYS A 12 -3.53 -6.67 2.39
N VAL A 13 -2.33 -6.33 2.85
CA VAL A 13 -1.12 -7.13 2.69
C VAL A 13 -0.58 -7.69 4.00
N ALA A 14 -0.92 -7.07 5.13
CA ALA A 14 -0.52 -7.53 6.45
C ALA A 14 -1.42 -6.94 7.54
N GLU A 15 -1.34 -7.51 8.74
CA GLU A 15 -1.99 -6.98 9.94
C GLU A 15 -1.30 -7.42 11.23
N ASN A 16 -1.60 -6.74 12.32
CA ASN A 16 -1.38 -7.19 13.69
C ASN A 16 -2.59 -6.79 14.56
N ASP A 17 -2.46 -6.88 15.88
CA ASP A 17 -3.55 -6.56 16.81
C ASP A 17 -3.99 -5.09 16.74
N ASN A 18 -3.08 -4.19 16.39
CA ASN A 18 -3.30 -2.74 16.42
C ASN A 18 -3.54 -2.13 15.02
N PHE A 19 -3.03 -2.75 13.96
CA PHE A 19 -2.92 -2.13 12.64
C PHE A 19 -3.29 -3.08 11.51
N ASN A 20 -3.91 -2.52 10.49
CA ASN A 20 -4.04 -3.10 9.16
C ASN A 20 -3.08 -2.40 8.19
N ILE A 21 -2.49 -3.16 7.28
CA ILE A 21 -1.58 -2.63 6.26
C ILE A 21 -2.15 -2.91 4.87
N TYR A 22 -2.25 -1.87 4.05
CA TYR A 22 -2.81 -1.92 2.70
C TYR A 22 -1.85 -1.39 1.65
N VAL A 23 -2.03 -1.88 0.43
CA VAL A 23 -1.48 -1.36 -0.81
C VAL A 23 -2.62 -1.35 -1.86
N TYR A 24 -3.07 -0.15 -2.25
CA TYR A 24 -4.08 0.10 -3.28
C TYR A 24 -3.81 1.41 -4.01
N ARG A 25 -4.25 1.54 -5.28
CA ARG A 25 -4.11 2.79 -6.04
C ARG A 25 -4.99 3.87 -5.42
N HIS A 26 -4.41 4.97 -4.94
CA HIS A 26 -5.20 6.09 -4.48
C HIS A 26 -5.94 6.76 -5.65
N PRO A 27 -7.25 7.02 -5.55
CA PRO A 27 -8.03 7.58 -6.66
C PRO A 27 -7.67 9.03 -6.98
N LEU A 28 -7.17 9.78 -5.99
CA LEU A 28 -6.88 11.22 -6.11
C LEU A 28 -5.39 11.56 -6.33
N GLU A 29 -4.48 10.58 -6.32
CA GLU A 29 -3.03 10.84 -6.44
C GLU A 29 -2.53 10.56 -7.86
N SER A 30 -1.75 11.50 -8.42
CA SER A 30 -1.21 11.42 -9.78
C SER A 30 0.32 11.16 -9.74
N GLY A 31 0.89 10.55 -10.78
CA GLY A 31 2.35 10.33 -10.84
C GLY A 31 2.94 9.29 -9.86
N GLN A 32 4.13 9.57 -9.33
CA GLN A 32 4.92 8.67 -8.46
C GLN A 32 4.34 8.50 -7.05
N GLU A 33 3.46 9.41 -6.64
CA GLU A 33 2.71 9.39 -5.35
C GLU A 33 1.88 8.11 -5.15
N LYS A 34 1.68 7.35 -6.23
CA LYS A 34 0.94 6.09 -6.20
C LYS A 34 1.63 5.02 -5.35
N TRP A 35 2.96 4.99 -5.27
CA TRP A 35 3.67 3.87 -4.64
C TRP A 35 3.79 4.05 -3.13
N HIS A 36 2.78 3.63 -2.39
CA HIS A 36 2.77 3.74 -0.93
C HIS A 36 2.27 2.49 -0.23
N VAL A 37 2.56 2.43 1.07
CA VAL A 37 1.96 1.52 2.04
C VAL A 37 1.10 2.35 2.98
N HIS A 38 -0.13 1.89 3.19
CA HIS A 38 -1.10 2.55 4.07
C HIS A 38 -1.25 1.74 5.36
N PHE A 39 -0.82 2.32 6.47
CA PHE A 39 -0.99 1.77 7.82
C PHE A 39 -2.23 2.40 8.44
N VAL A 40 -3.18 1.59 8.90
CA VAL A 40 -4.43 2.06 9.52
C VAL A 40 -4.57 1.42 10.89
N ARG A 41 -4.71 2.24 11.94
CA ARG A 41 -4.95 1.78 13.31
C ARG A 41 -6.39 1.29 13.44
N LYS A 42 -6.56 0.10 14.02
CA LYS A 42 -7.87 -0.56 14.16
C LYS A 42 -8.79 0.13 15.16
N SER A 43 -8.25 0.77 16.20
CA SER A 43 -9.04 1.35 17.29
C SER A 43 -9.75 2.65 16.92
N ASP A 44 -9.10 3.52 16.15
CA ASP A 44 -9.56 4.89 15.89
C ASP A 44 -9.55 5.27 14.39
N GLY A 45 -9.07 4.38 13.51
CA GLY A 45 -8.96 4.65 12.08
C GLY A 45 -7.86 5.62 11.69
N SER A 46 -7.04 6.10 12.63
CA SER A 46 -5.87 6.93 12.33
C SER A 46 -4.94 6.21 11.37
N ASP A 47 -4.25 6.97 10.52
CA ASP A 47 -3.47 6.36 9.47
C ASP A 47 -2.15 7.09 9.17
N ALA A 48 -1.25 6.36 8.52
CA ALA A 48 -0.05 6.91 7.91
C ALA A 48 0.21 6.24 6.56
N LYS A 49 0.71 7.04 5.62
CA LYS A 49 1.16 6.57 4.31
C LYS A 49 2.67 6.72 4.20
N ILE A 50 3.37 5.60 3.99
CA ILE A 50 4.81 5.56 3.78
C ILE A 50 5.09 5.24 2.32
N SER A 51 5.93 6.04 1.67
CA SER A 51 6.33 5.82 0.30
C SER A 51 7.16 4.54 0.14
N LEU A 52 6.92 3.78 -0.93
CA LEU A 52 7.67 2.58 -1.30
C LEU A 52 8.94 2.89 -2.11
N TRP A 53 9.17 4.16 -2.47
CA TRP A 53 10.34 4.60 -3.22
C TRP A 53 11.47 5.07 -2.32
N ASP A 54 11.19 6.11 -1.53
CA ASP A 54 12.14 6.84 -0.68
C ASP A 54 11.89 6.62 0.82
N PHE A 55 10.86 5.86 1.19
CA PHE A 55 10.51 5.54 2.58
C PHE A 55 10.18 6.78 3.44
N SER A 56 9.73 7.85 2.81
CA SER A 56 9.25 9.06 3.49
C SER A 56 7.79 8.95 3.91
N LEU A 57 7.42 9.72 4.93
CA LEU A 57 6.03 9.93 5.32
C LEU A 57 5.38 10.88 4.31
N MET A 58 4.30 10.43 3.66
CA MET A 58 3.70 11.17 2.54
C MET A 58 2.68 12.23 2.95
N ARG A 59 2.18 12.17 4.19
CA ARG A 59 1.21 13.12 4.71
C ARG A 59 1.31 13.27 6.23
N PRO A 60 0.86 14.41 6.79
CA PRO A 60 0.71 14.55 8.23
C PRO A 60 -0.14 13.42 8.83
N THR A 61 0.18 13.02 10.04
CA THR A 61 -0.43 11.90 10.77
C THR A 61 -0.47 12.21 12.26
N SER A 62 -1.40 11.59 12.98
CA SER A 62 -1.55 11.72 14.43
C SER A 62 -0.58 10.81 15.21
N PHE A 63 0.16 9.93 14.53
CA PHE A 63 1.11 9.04 15.18
C PHE A 63 2.38 9.78 15.60
N ASP A 64 2.93 9.34 16.74
CA ASP A 64 4.21 9.83 17.24
C ASP A 64 5.39 9.39 16.34
N ARG A 65 6.55 10.02 16.56
CA ARG A 65 7.76 9.81 15.77
C ARG A 65 8.29 8.37 15.82
N ASP A 66 8.17 7.69 16.95
CA ASP A 66 8.69 6.33 17.13
C ASP A 66 7.83 5.32 16.37
N THR A 67 6.50 5.51 16.41
CA THR A 67 5.55 4.76 15.60
C THR A 67 5.85 4.92 14.10
N ILE A 68 6.10 6.16 13.64
CA ILE A 68 6.45 6.40 12.24
C ILE A 68 7.79 5.76 11.86
N LYS A 69 8.79 5.82 12.75
CA LYS A 69 10.08 5.13 12.54
C LYS A 69 9.88 3.62 12.37
N ALA A 70 9.03 3.01 13.20
CA ALA A 70 8.70 1.59 13.09
C ALA A 70 8.00 1.24 11.76
N PHE A 71 7.11 2.10 11.26
CA PHE A 71 6.45 1.89 9.96
C PHE A 71 7.43 1.99 8.79
N ILE A 72 8.34 2.96 8.83
CA ILE A 72 9.40 3.14 7.84
C ILE A 72 10.31 1.91 7.81
N GLU A 73 10.77 1.46 8.99
CA GLU A 73 11.63 0.28 9.12
C GLU A 73 10.93 -0.98 8.60
N TRP A 74 9.67 -1.21 8.99
CA TRP A 74 8.90 -2.36 8.51
C TRP A 74 8.72 -2.33 6.98
N THR A 75 8.44 -1.15 6.43
CA THR A 75 8.30 -0.94 4.98
C THR A 75 9.59 -1.25 4.26
N TYR A 76 10.73 -0.77 4.76
CA TYR A 76 12.05 -1.03 4.20
C TYR A 76 12.39 -2.52 4.21
N ILE A 77 12.18 -3.21 5.33
CA ILE A 77 12.43 -4.65 5.49
C ILE A 77 11.56 -5.46 4.52
N ASN A 78 10.30 -5.06 4.32
CA ASN A 78 9.34 -5.80 3.48
C ASN A 78 9.21 -5.27 2.05
N ARG A 79 10.08 -4.35 1.61
CA ARG A 79 9.97 -3.61 0.34
C ARG A 79 9.75 -4.49 -0.90
N HIS A 80 10.44 -5.63 -1.01
CA HIS A 80 10.31 -6.52 -2.17
C HIS A 80 8.93 -7.18 -2.24
N PHE A 81 8.42 -7.64 -1.09
CA PHE A 81 7.07 -8.20 -0.99
C PHE A 81 6.00 -7.15 -1.32
N LEU A 82 6.15 -5.95 -0.75
CA LEU A 82 5.20 -4.85 -0.92
C LEU A 82 5.16 -4.36 -2.37
N ARG A 83 6.31 -4.17 -3.01
CA ARG A 83 6.40 -3.81 -4.44
C ARG A 83 5.76 -4.88 -5.32
N ARG A 84 6.01 -6.17 -5.06
CA ARG A 84 5.36 -7.27 -5.78
C ARG A 84 3.84 -7.21 -5.64
N LYS A 85 3.34 -7.00 -4.42
CA LYS A 85 1.91 -6.87 -4.16
C LYS A 85 1.32 -5.65 -4.87
N TRP A 86 2.02 -4.53 -4.86
CA TRP A 86 1.60 -3.34 -5.61
C TRP A 86 1.43 -3.62 -7.10
N VAL A 87 2.42 -4.24 -7.74
CA VAL A 87 2.32 -4.62 -9.15
C VAL A 87 1.12 -5.56 -9.39
N GLN A 88 0.88 -6.51 -8.49
CA GLN A 88 -0.21 -7.47 -8.61
C GLN A 88 -1.60 -6.84 -8.45
N HIS A 89 -1.78 -5.93 -7.49
CA HIS A 89 -3.08 -5.38 -7.14
C HIS A 89 -3.40 -4.07 -7.87
N VAL A 90 -2.39 -3.33 -8.34
CA VAL A 90 -2.58 -2.01 -8.95
C VAL A 90 -2.28 -2.01 -10.44
N LEU A 91 -1.16 -2.59 -10.86
CA LEU A 91 -0.76 -2.54 -12.27
C LEU A 91 -1.44 -3.63 -13.11
N ARG A 92 -1.49 -4.88 -12.63
CA ARG A 92 -2.07 -6.00 -13.41
C ARG A 92 -3.55 -5.81 -13.79
N PRO A 93 -4.46 -5.34 -12.91
CA PRO A 93 -5.84 -5.08 -13.30
C PRO A 93 -5.93 -3.96 -14.35
N PHE A 94 -5.10 -2.93 -14.24
CA PHE A 94 -5.04 -1.82 -15.20
C PHE A 94 -4.64 -2.31 -16.60
N PHE A 95 -3.61 -3.15 -16.72
CA PHE A 95 -3.20 -3.73 -18.01
C PHE A 95 -4.24 -4.70 -18.60
N LYS A 96 -4.93 -5.49 -17.77
CA LYS A 96 -6.04 -6.34 -18.25
C LYS A 96 -7.21 -5.53 -18.82
N SER A 97 -7.52 -4.38 -18.22
CA SER A 97 -8.57 -3.47 -18.71
C SER A 97 -8.21 -2.88 -20.07
N LEU A 98 -6.96 -2.44 -20.25
CA LEU A 98 -6.48 -1.89 -21.53
C LEU A 98 -6.44 -2.94 -22.65
N GLY A 99 -6.05 -4.18 -22.33
CA GLY A 99 -6.05 -5.28 -23.30
C GLY A 99 -7.45 -5.75 -23.74
N LYS A 100 -8.48 -5.60 -22.88
CA LYS A 100 -9.87 -5.85 -23.27
C LYS A 100 -10.43 -4.76 -24.18
N TRP A 101 -10.06 -3.50 -23.93
CA TRP A 101 -10.50 -2.37 -24.74
C TRP A 101 -10.00 -2.50 -26.19
N ARG A 102 -8.73 -2.85 -26.38
CA ARG A 102 -8.14 -3.11 -27.71
C ARG A 102 -8.75 -4.28 -28.50
N LYS A 103 -9.41 -5.24 -27.84
CA LYS A 103 -10.04 -6.39 -28.52
C LYS A 103 -11.48 -6.12 -28.99
N ASN A 104 -12.11 -5.07 -28.46
CA ASN A 104 -13.46 -4.66 -28.88
C ASN A 104 -13.45 -3.64 -30.02
N GLU A 105 -12.27 -3.23 -30.50
CA GLU A 105 -12.07 -2.34 -31.65
C GLU A 105 -11.61 -3.11 -32.91
N SER A 106 -11.61 -4.44 -32.89
CA SER A 106 -11.26 -5.31 -34.03
C SER A 106 -12.47 -6.01 -34.60
#